data_AF-A0A0Q7PMS6-F1
#
_entry.id   AF-A0A0Q7PMS6-F1
#
_cell.length_a   1.000
_cell.length_b   1.000
_cell.length_c   1.000
_cell.angle_alpha   90.00
_cell.angle_beta   90.00
_cell.angle_gamma   90.00
#
_symmetry.space_group_name_H-M   'P 1'
#
loop_
_entity.id
_entity.type
_entity.pdbx_description
1 polymer ?
#
loop_
_entity_poly.entity_id
_entity_poly.type
_entity_poly.pdbx_seq_one_letter_code
_entity_poly.pdbx_strand_id
1 'polypeptide(L)'
;MTTQAQPGAAPTDVSALSFEKAVEELEAIVSALERGDVALDKSIEIYERGEALKKHCEALLGAAENRIEKIRLDRAGKPQGVEPLDGE
;
A
#
# COMPACT_ATOMS: atom_id res chain seq x y z
N MET A 1 -37.58 -8.79 4.96
CA MET A 1 -36.74 -8.95 3.76
C MET A 1 -35.31 -9.06 4.23
N THR A 2 -34.83 -10.29 4.32
CA THR A 2 -33.50 -10.65 4.82
C THR A 2 -32.50 -10.48 3.67
N THR A 3 -31.56 -9.55 3.78
CA THR A 3 -30.36 -9.55 2.93
C THR A 3 -29.20 -10.05 3.78
N GLN A 4 -28.77 -11.27 3.48
CA GLN A 4 -27.48 -11.81 3.87
C GLN A 4 -26.44 -11.54 2.78
N ALA A 5 -25.22 -11.25 3.26
CA ALA A 5 -23.91 -11.57 2.71
C ALA A 5 -23.44 -10.95 1.37
N GLN A 6 -22.27 -10.30 1.45
CA GLN A 6 -21.24 -10.37 0.41
C GLN A 6 -19.90 -10.69 1.07
N PRO A 7 -19.37 -11.93 0.94
CA PRO A 7 -17.97 -12.23 1.18
C PRO A 7 -17.28 -12.27 -0.20
N GLY A 8 -16.59 -11.18 -0.55
CA GLY A 8 -15.91 -11.09 -1.84
C GLY A 8 -15.10 -9.81 -1.91
N ALA A 9 -13.91 -9.83 -1.30
CA ALA A 9 -12.91 -8.82 -1.60
C ALA A 9 -12.63 -8.90 -3.11
N ALA A 10 -12.82 -7.78 -3.82
CA ALA A 10 -12.55 -7.68 -5.25
C ALA A 10 -11.09 -8.10 -5.54
N PRO A 11 -10.77 -8.59 -6.76
CA PRO A 11 -9.41 -9.02 -7.12
C PRO A 11 -8.34 -7.93 -6.91
N THR A 12 -8.71 -6.67 -6.73
CA THR A 12 -7.80 -5.52 -6.50
C THR A 12 -7.65 -5.11 -5.02
N ASP A 13 -8.27 -5.79 -4.06
CA ASP A 13 -8.06 -5.46 -2.64
C ASP A 13 -6.67 -5.90 -2.17
N VAL A 14 -5.84 -4.92 -1.85
CA VAL A 14 -4.43 -5.07 -1.42
C VAL A 14 -4.21 -4.52 -0.01
N SER A 15 -5.25 -3.93 0.58
CA SER A 15 -5.18 -3.11 1.80
C SER A 15 -4.60 -3.85 3.01
N ALA A 16 -4.81 -5.16 3.10
CA ALA A 16 -4.35 -6.01 4.19
C ALA A 16 -2.95 -6.61 4.00
N LEU A 17 -2.30 -6.40 2.85
CA LEU A 17 -1.01 -7.01 2.56
C LEU A 17 0.14 -6.29 3.27
N SER A 18 1.14 -7.05 3.73
CA SER A 18 2.43 -6.47 4.10
C SER A 18 3.21 -6.06 2.85
N PHE A 19 4.25 -5.25 3.03
CA PHE A 19 5.13 -4.84 1.93
C PHE A 19 5.76 -6.05 1.24
N GLU A 20 6.31 -6.99 2.01
CA GLU A 20 6.97 -8.18 1.47
C GLU A 20 6.00 -9.05 0.68
N LYS A 21 4.77 -9.21 1.19
CA LYS A 21 3.73 -9.97 0.48
C LYS A 21 3.26 -9.28 -0.79
N ALA A 22 3.15 -7.97 -0.79
CA ALA A 22 2.79 -7.23 -2.00
C ALA A 22 3.89 -7.31 -3.07
N VAL A 23 5.15 -7.28 -2.67
CA VAL A 23 6.30 -7.46 -3.59
C VAL A 23 6.36 -8.89 -4.14
N GLU A 24 6.20 -9.91 -3.30
CA GLU A 24 6.16 -11.32 -3.74
C GLU A 24 5.08 -11.56 -4.79
N GLU A 25 3.89 -10.99 -4.59
CA GLU A 25 2.80 -11.09 -5.57
C GLU A 25 3.09 -10.33 -6.87
N LEU A 26 3.73 -9.16 -6.79
CA LEU A 26 4.13 -8.37 -7.96
C LEU A 26 5.17 -9.12 -8.80
N GLU A 27 6.15 -9.77 -8.17
CA GLU A 27 7.14 -10.62 -8.85
C GLU A 27 6.49 -11.80 -9.56
N ALA A 28 5.49 -12.43 -8.93
CA ALA A 28 4.73 -13.51 -9.55
C ALA A 28 3.96 -13.05 -10.79
N ILE A 29 3.36 -11.84 -10.75
CA ILE A 29 2.67 -11.22 -11.88
C ILE A 29 3.64 -10.92 -13.02
N VAL A 30 4.78 -10.29 -12.74
CA VAL A 30 5.81 -10.01 -13.74
C VAL A 30 6.27 -11.30 -14.40
N SER A 31 6.58 -12.32 -13.61
CA SER A 31 6.99 -13.62 -14.13
C SER A 31 5.92 -14.27 -15.01
N ALA A 32 4.63 -14.11 -14.68
CA ALA A 32 3.55 -14.60 -15.52
C ALA A 32 3.45 -13.87 -16.86
N LEU A 33 3.60 -12.55 -16.86
CA LEU A 33 3.59 -11.72 -18.06
C LEU A 33 4.78 -12.04 -18.98
N GLU A 34 5.97 -12.23 -18.41
CA GLU A 34 7.19 -12.55 -19.17
C GLU A 34 7.12 -13.92 -19.87
N ARG A 35 6.42 -14.89 -19.28
CA ARG A 35 6.21 -16.20 -19.92
C ARG A 35 5.33 -16.13 -21.16
N GLY A 36 4.46 -15.12 -21.27
CA GLY A 36 3.60 -14.93 -22.44
C GLY A 36 2.43 -15.91 -22.59
N ASP A 37 2.26 -16.87 -21.67
CA ASP A 37 1.18 -17.88 -21.69
C ASP A 37 -0.12 -17.39 -21.00
N VAL A 38 -0.30 -16.07 -20.86
CA VAL A 38 -1.49 -15.48 -20.22
C VAL A 38 -2.49 -15.05 -21.29
N ALA A 39 -3.71 -15.57 -21.19
CA ALA A 39 -4.81 -15.16 -22.06
C ALA A 39 -5.09 -13.65 -21.92
N LEU A 40 -5.49 -12.98 -23.01
CA LEU A 40 -5.67 -11.52 -23.04
C LEU A 40 -6.55 -10.97 -21.91
N ASP A 41 -7.70 -11.59 -21.65
CA ASP A 41 -8.59 -11.21 -20.54
C ASP A 41 -7.87 -11.27 -19.18
N LYS A 42 -7.09 -12.34 -18.98
CA LYS A 42 -6.30 -12.54 -17.77
C LYS A 42 -5.15 -11.55 -17.66
N SER A 43 -4.57 -11.13 -18.78
CA SER A 43 -3.52 -10.10 -18.82
C SER A 43 -4.01 -8.76 -18.31
N ILE A 44 -5.28 -8.40 -18.56
CA ILE A 44 -5.90 -7.19 -18.03
C ILE A 44 -6.05 -7.30 -16.52
N GLU A 45 -6.59 -8.41 -16.01
CA GLU A 45 -6.78 -8.62 -14.57
C GLU A 45 -5.46 -8.55 -13.78
N ILE A 46 -4.40 -9.23 -14.27
CA ILE A 46 -3.10 -9.23 -13.57
C ILE A 46 -2.40 -7.87 -13.67
N TYR A 47 -2.64 -7.10 -14.73
CA TYR A 47 -2.15 -5.74 -14.84
C TYR A 47 -2.82 -4.82 -13.81
N GLU A 48 -4.15 -4.86 -13.69
CA GLU A 48 -4.90 -4.08 -12.69
C GLU A 48 -4.48 -4.45 -11.27
N ARG A 49 -4.27 -5.75 -11.00
CA ARG A 49 -3.71 -6.23 -9.73
C ARG A 49 -2.32 -5.67 -9.49
N GLY A 50 -1.43 -5.72 -10.49
CA GLY A 50 -0.07 -5.19 -10.40
C GLY A 50 -0.04 -3.69 -10.08
N GLU A 51 -0.92 -2.91 -10.72
CA GLU A 51 -1.08 -1.47 -10.43
C GLU A 51 -1.56 -1.21 -8.99
N ALA A 52 -2.50 -2.02 -8.49
CA ALA A 52 -2.95 -1.92 -7.10
C ALA A 52 -1.81 -2.24 -6.11
N LEU A 53 -1.06 -3.32 -6.35
CA LEU A 53 0.09 -3.72 -5.54
C LEU A 53 1.18 -2.65 -5.52
N LYS A 54 1.50 -2.08 -6.70
CA LYS A 54 2.47 -0.98 -6.82
C LYS A 54 2.07 0.21 -5.95
N LYS A 55 0.83 0.69 -6.07
CA LYS A 55 0.32 1.83 -5.29
C LYS A 55 0.36 1.54 -3.78
N HIS A 56 0.05 0.31 -3.38
CA HIS A 56 0.11 -0.11 -1.97
C HIS A 56 1.55 -0.09 -1.44
N CYS A 57 2.51 -0.63 -2.20
CA CYS A 57 3.92 -0.57 -1.85
C CYS A 57 4.43 0.87 -1.70
N GLU A 58 4.07 1.76 -2.62
CA GLU A 58 4.41 3.18 -2.55
C GLU A 58 3.85 3.85 -1.29
N ALA A 59 2.60 3.53 -0.92
CA ALA A 59 1.96 4.04 0.29
C ALA A 59 2.67 3.55 1.57
N LEU A 60 3.02 2.26 1.64
CA LEU A 60 3.74 1.68 2.77
C LEU A 60 5.13 2.30 2.95
N LEU A 61 5.87 2.49 1.85
CA LEU A 61 7.18 3.14 1.87
C LEU A 61 7.08 4.60 2.32
N GLY A 62 6.09 5.35 1.80
CA GLY A 62 5.84 6.72 2.23
C GLY A 62 5.49 6.83 3.72
N ALA A 63 4.69 5.91 4.25
CA ALA A 63 4.38 5.85 5.68
C ALA A 63 5.62 5.55 6.53
N ALA A 64 6.50 4.65 6.08
CA ALA A 64 7.74 4.33 6.74
C ALA A 64 8.71 5.53 6.75
N GLU A 65 8.86 6.22 5.63
CA GLU A 65 9.68 7.43 5.52
C GLU A 65 9.18 8.53 6.48
N ASN A 66 7.88 8.82 6.46
CA ASN A 66 7.29 9.82 7.35
C ASN A 66 7.53 9.51 8.84
N ARG A 67 7.49 8.23 9.20
CA ARG A 67 7.81 7.78 10.57
C ARG A 67 9.27 8.04 10.93
N ILE A 68 10.20 7.79 10.01
CA ILE A 68 11.63 8.07 10.22
C ILE A 68 11.88 9.57 10.37
N GLU A 69 11.26 10.41 9.54
CA GLU A 69 11.38 11.86 9.62
C GLU A 69 10.89 12.41 10.96
N LYS A 70 9.75 11.93 11.46
CA LYS A 70 9.23 12.29 12.80
C LYS A 70 10.22 11.95 13.91
N ILE A 71 10.84 10.77 13.88
CA ILE A 71 11.86 10.36 14.85
C ILE A 71 13.11 11.25 14.77
N ARG A 72 13.51 11.65 13.56
CA ARG A 72 14.66 12.56 13.36
C ARG A 72 14.39 13.96 13.88
N LEU A 73 13.22 14.52 13.62
CA LEU A 73 12.82 15.85 14.11
C LEU A 73 12.74 15.90 15.64
N ASP A 74 12.22 14.83 16.25
CA ASP A 74 12.22 14.64 17.70
C ASP A 74 13.67 14.64 18.26
N ARG A 75 14.56 13.82 17.66
CA ARG A 75 15.98 13.77 18.06
C ARG A 75 16.73 15.09 17.83
N ALA A 76 16.40 15.84 16.78
CA ALA A 76 17.03 17.12 16.44
C ALA A 76 16.49 18.31 17.28
N GLY A 77 15.57 18.06 18.21
CA GLY A 77 15.28 18.98 19.30
C GLY A 77 14.22 20.05 19.03
N LYS A 78 13.16 19.74 18.25
CA LYS A 78 11.98 20.62 18.14
C LYS A 78 10.74 19.94 18.76
N PRO A 79 10.09 20.54 19.78
CA PRO A 79 8.97 19.92 20.48
C PRO A 79 7.67 19.92 19.66
N GLN A 80 6.90 18.84 19.77
CA GLN A 80 5.47 18.86 19.49
C GLN A 80 4.73 19.28 20.78
N GLY A 81 3.93 20.34 20.71
CA GLY A 81 3.04 20.78 21.80
C GLY A 81 3.39 22.10 22.49
N VAL A 82 4.05 23.06 21.83
CA VAL A 82 4.19 24.41 22.40
C VAL A 82 2.97 25.26 22.03
N GLU A 83 2.04 25.40 22.98
CA GLU A 83 1.07 26.48 22.95
C GLU A 83 1.82 27.77 23.36
N PRO A 84 1.71 28.87 22.59
CA PRO A 84 2.31 30.14 22.98
C PRO A 84 1.72 30.58 24.33
N LEU A 85 2.57 30.91 25.29
CA LEU A 85 2.12 31.63 26.47
C LEU A 85 1.76 33.04 25.98
N ASP A 86 0.47 33.35 25.91
CA ASP A 86 -0.01 34.71 25.64
C ASP A 86 0.65 35.65 26.67
N GLY A 87 1.52 36.54 26.18
CA GLY A 87 2.17 37.56 26.99
C GLY A 87 1.22 38.73 27.22
N GLU A 88 1.06 39.10 28.49
CA GLU A 88 0.39 40.34 28.93
C GLU A 88 1.00 41.61 28.33
#